data_AF-A0A920SSU6-F1
#
_entry.id   AF-A0A920SSU6-F1
#
_cell.length_a   1.000
_cell.length_b   1.000
_cell.length_c   1.000
_cell.angle_alpha   90.00
_cell.angle_beta   90.00
_cell.angle_gamma   90.00
#
_symmetry.space_group_name_H-M   'P 1'
#
loop_
_entity.id
_entity.type
_entity.pdbx_description
1 polymer ?
#
loop_
_entity_poly.entity_id
_entity_poly.type
_entity_poly.pdbx_seq_one_letter_code
_entity_poly.pdbx_strand_id
1 'polypeptide(L)'
;MFTNINSSSPLKHDWPMLDGPMRHARRNQLVIVTPFTLSGAMAPVTLAGALAQQTAECLACLALLQLVRPGAPVAYGSFTSNVDMRAGAPAFGTPEYVRATQISGQLARHYRLPWRASNANAANCPDPQATWESAASLWACSTARANIVYHAAGWLEGGLCASFEKVVIGLRDAAAAGRLSSAGRSKRGGSCCRGDP
;
A
#
# COMPACT_ATOMS: atom_id res chain seq x y z
N MET A 1 -2.70 17.45 -7.72
CA MET A 1 -3.12 16.13 -8.25
C MET A 1 -1.95 15.17 -8.02
N PHE A 2 -2.15 13.95 -7.52
CA PHE A 2 -1.06 12.99 -7.31
C PHE A 2 -1.14 11.87 -8.36
N THR A 3 -0.03 11.17 -8.57
CA THR A 3 0.00 9.95 -9.40
C THR A 3 0.52 8.77 -8.59
N ASN A 4 0.02 7.57 -8.88
CA ASN A 4 0.55 6.32 -8.38
C ASN A 4 1.18 5.55 -9.53
N ILE A 5 2.42 5.12 -9.36
CA ILE A 5 3.11 4.24 -10.30
C ILE A 5 3.41 2.92 -9.64
N ASN A 6 3.62 1.90 -10.47
CA ASN A 6 4.03 0.59 -10.03
C ASN A 6 5.36 0.23 -10.67
N SER A 7 6.19 -0.52 -9.95
CA SER A 7 7.27 -1.26 -10.60
C SER A 7 6.69 -2.44 -11.37
N SER A 8 7.38 -2.82 -12.43
CA SER A 8 7.18 -4.09 -13.11
C SER A 8 7.99 -5.17 -12.38
N SER A 9 7.57 -5.56 -11.18
CA SER A 9 8.31 -6.53 -10.36
C SER A 9 8.53 -7.86 -11.11
N PRO A 10 9.70 -8.51 -10.99
CA PRO A 10 10.80 -8.20 -10.07
C PRO A 10 11.84 -7.19 -10.62
N LEU A 11 12.24 -6.24 -9.77
CA LEU A 11 13.40 -5.35 -9.90
C LEU A 11 13.47 -4.52 -11.19
N LYS A 12 12.32 -4.14 -11.74
CA LYS A 12 12.26 -3.36 -12.99
C LYS A 12 11.27 -2.19 -12.88
N HIS A 13 11.68 -1.07 -13.45
CA HIS A 13 10.81 0.05 -13.80
C HIS A 13 10.89 0.24 -15.31
N ASP A 14 9.77 0.04 -16.00
CA ASP A 14 9.67 0.20 -17.44
C ASP A 14 9.49 1.68 -17.81
N TRP A 15 9.96 2.04 -19.01
CA TRP A 15 9.92 3.43 -19.47
C TRP A 15 8.51 4.05 -19.44
N PRO A 16 7.43 3.38 -19.87
CA PRO A 16 6.08 3.91 -19.75
C PRO A 16 5.69 4.26 -18.31
N MET A 17 6.08 3.45 -17.33
CA MET A 17 5.84 3.74 -15.91
C MET A 17 6.73 4.84 -15.34
N LEU A 18 7.90 5.13 -15.93
CA LEU A 18 8.81 6.18 -15.46
C LEU A 18 8.60 7.55 -16.13
N ASP A 19 8.14 7.59 -17.37
CA ASP A 19 7.97 8.85 -18.11
C ASP A 19 6.96 9.80 -17.42
N GLY A 20 5.80 9.26 -17.03
CA GLY A 20 4.78 9.96 -16.25
C GLY A 20 5.30 10.56 -14.93
N PRO A 21 5.82 9.77 -13.99
CA PRO A 21 6.27 10.27 -12.68
C PRO A 21 7.45 11.23 -12.80
N MET A 22 8.37 11.06 -13.76
CA MET A 22 9.43 12.06 -13.99
C MET A 22 8.86 13.41 -14.42
N ARG A 23 7.80 13.43 -15.25
CA ARG A 23 7.07 14.66 -15.60
C ARG A 23 6.33 15.28 -14.41
N HIS A 24 5.77 14.46 -13.52
CA HIS A 24 5.14 14.91 -12.27
C HIS A 24 6.17 15.49 -11.30
N ALA A 25 7.32 14.83 -11.12
CA ALA A 25 8.41 15.29 -10.28
C ALA A 25 8.92 16.67 -10.74
N ARG A 26 9.17 16.87 -12.04
CA ARG A 26 9.56 18.19 -12.61
C ARG A 26 8.56 19.31 -12.26
N ARG A 27 7.26 18.96 -12.20
CA ARG A 27 6.14 19.87 -11.89
C ARG A 27 5.76 19.92 -10.41
N ASN A 28 6.59 19.36 -9.53
CA ASN A 28 6.35 19.36 -8.09
C ASN A 28 5.00 18.73 -7.69
N GLN A 29 4.53 17.73 -8.44
CA GLN A 29 3.32 16.96 -8.13
C GLN A 29 3.69 15.66 -7.41
N LEU A 30 2.89 15.26 -6.42
CA LEU A 30 3.15 14.07 -5.62
C LEU A 30 3.17 12.80 -6.49
N VAL A 31 4.24 12.01 -6.33
CA VAL A 31 4.36 10.67 -6.92
C VAL A 31 4.42 9.63 -5.81
N ILE A 32 3.51 8.66 -5.86
CA ILE A 32 3.51 7.48 -5.00
C ILE A 32 4.12 6.33 -5.80
N VAL A 33 5.22 5.77 -5.32
CA VAL A 33 5.86 4.60 -5.96
C VAL A 33 5.41 3.36 -5.21
N THR A 34 4.59 2.51 -5.83
CA THR A 34 4.05 1.31 -5.19
C THR A 34 4.46 0.05 -5.94
N PRO A 35 5.50 -0.65 -5.50
CA PRO A 35 5.76 -1.99 -6.01
C PRO A 35 4.60 -2.93 -5.72
N PHE A 36 4.27 -3.74 -6.70
CA PHE A 36 3.20 -4.72 -6.64
C PHE A 36 3.81 -6.11 -6.70
N THR A 37 3.88 -6.77 -5.55
CA THR A 37 4.57 -8.05 -5.40
C THR A 37 3.62 -9.11 -4.90
N LEU A 38 3.59 -10.24 -5.62
CA LEU A 38 2.95 -11.46 -5.15
C LEU A 38 4.06 -12.45 -4.79
N SER A 39 4.24 -12.65 -3.48
CA SER A 39 5.21 -13.59 -2.91
C SER A 39 4.92 -14.98 -3.45
N GLY A 40 5.93 -15.60 -4.07
CA GLY A 40 5.80 -16.89 -4.77
C GLY A 40 5.61 -16.78 -6.29
N ALA A 41 5.42 -15.57 -6.83
CA ALA A 41 5.33 -15.33 -8.29
C ALA A 41 6.29 -14.22 -8.75
N MET A 42 6.07 -12.99 -8.29
CA MET A 42 6.85 -11.80 -8.70
C MET A 42 7.87 -11.34 -7.65
N ALA A 43 7.93 -12.07 -6.53
CA ALA A 43 8.86 -11.85 -5.44
C ALA A 43 9.13 -13.18 -4.71
N PRO A 44 10.21 -13.30 -3.92
CA PRO A 44 10.48 -14.48 -3.12
C PRO A 44 9.27 -14.88 -2.26
N VAL A 45 9.06 -16.18 -2.06
CA VAL A 45 7.94 -16.70 -1.25
C VAL A 45 8.03 -16.28 0.24
N THR A 46 9.24 -15.96 0.70
CA THR A 46 9.46 -15.51 2.08
C THR A 46 9.07 -14.04 2.23
N LEU A 47 8.35 -13.74 3.31
CA LEU A 47 7.89 -12.37 3.59
C LEU A 47 9.05 -11.36 3.65
N ALA A 48 10.17 -11.74 4.29
CA ALA A 48 11.35 -10.89 4.37
C ALA A 48 11.97 -10.62 2.99
N GLY A 49 12.06 -11.64 2.13
CA GLY A 49 12.59 -11.49 0.77
C GLY A 49 11.70 -10.61 -0.10
N ALA A 50 10.37 -10.81 -0.04
CA ALA A 50 9.42 -9.99 -0.77
C ALA A 50 9.45 -8.52 -0.34
N LEU A 51 9.51 -8.26 0.97
CA LEU A 51 9.58 -6.89 1.51
C LEU A 51 10.92 -6.22 1.22
N ALA A 52 12.03 -6.96 1.23
CA ALA A 52 13.33 -6.44 0.82
C ALA A 52 13.30 -6.02 -0.66
N GLN A 53 12.77 -6.88 -1.54
CA GLN A 53 12.62 -6.58 -2.96
C GLN A 53 11.70 -5.37 -3.19
N GLN A 54 10.50 -5.36 -2.61
CA GLN A 54 9.58 -4.21 -2.68
C GLN A 54 10.29 -2.93 -2.25
N THR A 55 10.98 -2.96 -1.11
CA THR A 55 11.64 -1.76 -0.58
C THR A 55 12.73 -1.27 -1.51
N ALA A 56 13.52 -2.17 -2.09
CA ALA A 56 14.54 -1.82 -3.08
C ALA A 56 13.91 -1.18 -4.33
N GLU A 57 12.84 -1.77 -4.88
CA GLU A 57 12.14 -1.24 -6.05
C GLU A 57 11.56 0.16 -5.79
N CYS A 58 10.94 0.36 -4.62
CA CYS A 58 10.40 1.65 -4.23
C CYS A 58 11.51 2.69 -4.11
N LEU A 59 12.53 2.43 -3.28
CA LEU A 59 13.60 3.40 -3.01
C LEU A 59 14.41 3.76 -4.26
N ALA A 60 14.64 2.81 -5.17
CA ALA A 60 15.33 3.07 -6.43
C ALA A 60 14.62 4.14 -7.27
N CYS A 61 13.29 4.03 -7.43
CA CYS A 61 12.53 5.03 -8.18
C CYS A 61 12.41 6.34 -7.39
N LEU A 62 12.21 6.29 -6.07
CA LEU A 62 12.18 7.51 -5.25
C LEU A 62 13.49 8.31 -5.37
N ALA A 63 14.64 7.63 -5.35
CA ALA A 63 15.95 8.25 -5.57
C ALA A 63 16.03 8.88 -6.97
N LEU A 64 15.59 8.17 -8.02
CA LEU A 64 15.51 8.73 -9.37
C LEU A 64 14.66 10.01 -9.43
N LEU A 65 13.50 10.04 -8.77
CA LEU A 65 12.65 11.23 -8.77
C LEU A 65 13.31 12.42 -8.05
N GLN A 66 14.08 12.16 -6.99
CA GLN A 66 14.89 13.20 -6.34
C GLN A 66 16.04 13.68 -7.24
N LEU A 67 16.61 12.83 -8.09
CA LEU A 67 17.60 13.25 -9.10
C LEU A 67 16.96 14.11 -10.20
N VAL A 68 15.72 13.82 -10.58
CA VAL A 68 14.98 14.62 -11.58
C VAL A 68 14.65 16.01 -11.05
N ARG A 69 14.24 16.11 -9.79
CA ARG A 69 14.03 17.38 -9.09
C ARG A 69 14.26 17.18 -7.58
N PRO A 70 15.33 17.74 -7.02
CA PRO A 70 15.55 17.72 -5.58
C PRO A 70 14.36 18.33 -4.83
N GLY A 71 13.85 17.62 -3.83
CA GLY A 71 12.68 18.04 -3.06
C GLY A 71 11.33 17.75 -3.72
N ALA A 72 11.30 16.97 -4.81
CA ALA A 72 10.03 16.51 -5.39
C ALA A 72 9.20 15.76 -4.32
N PRO A 73 7.90 16.05 -4.19
CA PRO A 73 7.04 15.35 -3.24
C PRO A 73 6.87 13.90 -3.67
N VAL A 74 7.28 12.98 -2.81
CA VAL A 74 7.21 11.55 -3.08
C VAL A 74 6.69 10.78 -1.87
N ALA A 75 6.07 9.62 -2.10
CA ALA A 75 5.55 8.74 -1.06
C ALA A 75 5.92 7.29 -1.32
N TYR A 76 6.17 6.57 -0.23
CA TYR A 76 6.40 5.13 -0.24
C TYR A 76 5.07 4.41 -0.45
N GLY A 77 4.99 3.54 -1.44
CA GLY A 77 3.83 2.68 -1.67
C GLY A 77 4.18 1.21 -1.45
N SER A 78 3.21 0.43 -0.98
CA SER A 78 3.36 -1.01 -0.82
C SER A 78 2.08 -1.72 -1.25
N PHE A 79 2.26 -2.79 -2.02
CA PHE A 79 1.25 -3.81 -2.26
C PHE A 79 1.96 -5.16 -2.36
N THR A 80 2.31 -5.73 -1.21
CA THR A 80 2.84 -7.10 -1.12
C THR A 80 1.75 -8.04 -0.60
N SER A 81 1.42 -9.07 -1.38
CA SER A 81 0.60 -10.21 -0.93
C SER A 81 1.30 -11.54 -1.26
N ASN A 82 0.60 -12.66 -1.11
CA ASN A 82 1.03 -13.99 -1.56
C ASN A 82 0.12 -14.52 -2.67
N VAL A 83 0.62 -15.51 -3.41
CA VAL A 83 -0.22 -16.35 -4.26
C VAL A 83 -0.84 -17.50 -3.45
N ASP A 84 -2.01 -17.96 -3.88
CA ASP A 84 -2.53 -19.25 -3.47
C ASP A 84 -1.73 -20.35 -4.19
N MET A 85 -1.07 -21.23 -3.44
CA MET A 85 -0.17 -22.24 -4.03
C MET A 85 -0.90 -23.35 -4.77
N ARG A 86 -2.21 -23.51 -4.57
CA ARG A 86 -3.01 -24.54 -5.25
C ARG A 86 -3.52 -24.03 -6.60
N ALA A 87 -4.06 -22.82 -6.63
CA ALA A 87 -4.66 -22.21 -7.80
C ALA A 87 -3.69 -21.32 -8.61
N GLY A 88 -2.61 -20.85 -7.99
CA GLY A 88 -1.71 -19.83 -8.54
C GLY A 88 -2.31 -18.42 -8.57
N ALA A 89 -3.54 -18.24 -8.08
CA ALA A 89 -4.24 -16.97 -8.08
C ALA A 89 -3.70 -16.01 -7.00
N PRO A 90 -3.84 -14.68 -7.17
CA PRO A 90 -3.57 -13.73 -6.10
C PRO A 90 -4.47 -14.01 -4.88
N ALA A 91 -3.86 -14.11 -3.70
CA ALA A 91 -4.59 -14.25 -2.45
C ALA A 91 -4.64 -12.91 -1.70
N PHE A 92 -5.78 -12.59 -1.08
CA PHE A 92 -5.99 -11.37 -0.31
C PHE A 92 -6.61 -11.68 1.05
N GLY A 93 -6.51 -10.74 1.99
CA GLY A 93 -6.96 -10.95 3.37
C GLY A 93 -6.18 -12.03 4.14
N THR A 94 -5.04 -12.47 3.61
CA THR A 94 -4.18 -13.49 4.24
C THR A 94 -3.33 -12.91 5.37
N PRO A 95 -2.85 -13.76 6.31
CA PRO A 95 -1.88 -13.34 7.31
C PRO A 95 -0.60 -12.73 6.71
N GLU A 96 -0.19 -13.19 5.53
CA GLU A 96 0.97 -12.69 4.79
C GLU A 96 0.74 -11.23 4.37
N TYR A 97 -0.42 -10.94 3.75
CA TYR A 97 -0.79 -9.59 3.35
C TYR A 97 -0.85 -8.62 4.54
N VAL A 98 -1.51 -9.06 5.62
CA VAL A 98 -1.66 -8.27 6.84
C VAL A 98 -0.29 -7.94 7.45
N ARG A 99 0.59 -8.93 7.59
CA ARG A 99 1.95 -8.72 8.11
C ARG A 99 2.78 -7.85 7.17
N ALA A 100 2.72 -8.10 5.87
CA ALA A 100 3.44 -7.33 4.87
C ALA A 100 3.08 -5.84 4.94
N THR A 101 1.78 -5.53 5.05
CA THR A 101 1.27 -4.17 5.18
C THR A 101 1.75 -3.49 6.45
N GLN A 102 1.72 -4.20 7.59
CA GLN A 102 2.18 -3.67 8.88
C GLN A 102 3.69 -3.39 8.91
N ILE A 103 4.49 -4.32 8.37
CA ILE A 103 5.95 -4.14 8.26
C ILE A 103 6.27 -3.02 7.28
N SER A 104 5.56 -2.95 6.14
CA SER A 104 5.70 -1.85 5.16
C SER A 104 5.46 -0.48 5.80
N GLY A 105 4.44 -0.36 6.67
CA GLY A 105 4.21 0.87 7.43
C GLY A 105 5.35 1.21 8.39
N GLN A 106 5.99 0.21 9.01
CA GLN A 106 7.19 0.43 9.84
C GLN A 106 8.37 0.89 8.99
N LEU A 107 8.61 0.27 7.84
CA LEU A 107 9.67 0.64 6.89
C LEU A 107 9.48 2.06 6.36
N ALA A 108 8.26 2.44 5.98
CA ALA A 108 7.96 3.81 5.56
C ALA A 108 8.33 4.85 6.62
N ARG A 109 8.02 4.57 7.90
CA ARG A 109 8.41 5.45 9.02
C ARG A 109 9.91 5.46 9.25
N HIS A 110 10.58 4.32 9.09
CA HIS A 110 12.04 4.25 9.16
C HIS A 110 12.70 5.16 8.13
N TYR A 111 12.19 5.16 6.88
CA TYR A 111 12.64 6.06 5.82
C TYR A 111 12.07 7.48 5.91
N ARG A 112 11.24 7.78 6.92
CA ARG A 112 10.57 9.08 7.13
C ARG A 112 9.76 9.57 5.92
N LEU A 113 9.13 8.64 5.21
CA LEU A 113 8.31 8.94 4.04
C LEU A 113 6.81 8.86 4.39
N PRO A 114 5.96 9.74 3.82
CA PRO A 114 4.53 9.47 3.79
C PRO A 114 4.29 8.18 3.00
N TRP A 115 3.30 7.40 3.38
CA TRP A 115 3.08 6.11 2.73
C TRP A 115 1.64 5.75 2.45
N ARG A 116 1.50 4.94 1.40
CA ARG A 116 0.25 4.46 0.84
C ARG A 116 0.17 2.94 0.99
N ALA A 117 -0.94 2.49 1.55
CA ALA A 117 -1.35 1.10 1.59
C ALA A 117 -2.60 0.88 0.72
N SER A 118 -3.14 -0.33 0.71
CA SER A 118 -4.35 -0.65 -0.03
C SER A 118 -5.33 -1.46 0.81
N ASN A 119 -6.62 -1.35 0.49
CA ASN A 119 -7.56 -2.43 0.77
C ASN A 119 -7.50 -3.45 -0.39
N ALA A 120 -7.78 -4.73 -0.13
CA ALA A 120 -7.88 -5.77 -1.15
C ALA A 120 -8.74 -6.96 -0.66
N ASN A 121 -9.43 -7.60 -1.59
CA ASN A 121 -10.11 -8.89 -1.41
C ASN A 121 -10.15 -9.65 -2.76
N ALA A 122 -10.28 -10.97 -2.68
CA ALA A 122 -10.30 -11.91 -3.81
C ALA A 122 -11.71 -12.37 -4.18
N ALA A 123 -12.71 -12.06 -3.36
CA ALA A 123 -14.09 -12.50 -3.56
C ALA A 123 -14.69 -11.97 -4.87
N ASN A 124 -15.51 -12.81 -5.51
CA ASN A 124 -16.15 -12.48 -6.79
C ASN A 124 -17.49 -11.74 -6.64
N CYS A 125 -18.03 -11.67 -5.42
CA CYS A 125 -19.25 -10.95 -5.13
C CYS A 125 -19.17 -10.28 -3.75
N PRO A 126 -20.03 -9.29 -3.44
CA PRO A 126 -20.05 -8.60 -2.14
C PRO A 126 -20.59 -9.50 -1.00
N ASP A 127 -19.87 -10.56 -0.69
CA ASP A 127 -20.27 -11.62 0.24
C ASP A 127 -19.49 -11.50 1.57
N PRO A 128 -19.69 -12.46 2.50
CA PRO A 128 -18.94 -12.49 3.75
C PRO A 128 -17.42 -12.58 3.54
N GLN A 129 -16.92 -13.25 2.49
CA GLN A 129 -15.49 -13.30 2.18
C GLN A 129 -14.97 -11.91 1.81
N ALA A 130 -15.65 -11.21 0.89
CA ALA A 130 -15.29 -9.84 0.48
C ALA A 130 -15.21 -8.90 1.67
N THR A 131 -16.15 -9.05 2.61
CA THR A 131 -16.24 -8.23 3.83
C THR A 131 -15.10 -8.56 4.80
N TRP A 132 -14.86 -9.84 5.06
CA TRP A 132 -13.80 -10.28 5.97
C TRP A 132 -12.40 -9.89 5.49
N GLU A 133 -12.08 -10.19 4.23
CA GLU A 133 -10.77 -9.87 3.66
C GLU A 133 -10.53 -8.36 3.57
N SER A 134 -11.58 -7.59 3.26
CA SER A 134 -11.50 -6.13 3.27
C SER A 134 -11.29 -5.58 4.68
N ALA A 135 -12.01 -6.12 5.68
CA ALA A 135 -11.87 -5.70 7.06
C ALA A 135 -10.46 -5.99 7.59
N ALA A 136 -9.90 -7.18 7.28
CA ALA A 136 -8.53 -7.54 7.63
C ALA A 136 -7.50 -6.59 6.98
N SER A 137 -7.69 -6.28 5.69
CA SER A 137 -6.83 -5.37 4.93
C SER A 137 -6.87 -3.94 5.48
N LEU A 138 -8.07 -3.41 5.75
CA LEU A 138 -8.27 -2.08 6.33
C LEU A 138 -7.75 -1.99 7.76
N TRP A 139 -7.92 -3.05 8.55
CA TRP A 139 -7.32 -3.16 9.88
C TRP A 139 -5.80 -3.08 9.80
N ALA A 140 -5.19 -3.85 8.90
CA ALA A 140 -3.74 -3.80 8.66
C ALA A 140 -3.27 -2.40 8.26
N CYS A 141 -3.98 -1.73 7.35
CA CYS A 141 -3.68 -0.35 6.96
C CYS A 141 -3.74 0.62 8.14
N SER A 142 -4.78 0.47 8.99
CA SER A 142 -5.00 1.35 10.15
C SER A 142 -3.92 1.17 11.21
N THR A 143 -3.59 -0.07 11.58
CA THR A 143 -2.53 -0.38 12.55
C THR A 143 -1.15 -0.06 12.01
N ALA A 144 -0.94 -0.20 10.71
CA ALA A 144 0.28 0.22 10.02
C ALA A 144 0.42 1.75 9.91
N ARG A 145 -0.62 2.52 10.24
CA ARG A 145 -0.69 4.00 10.16
C ARG A 145 -0.48 4.53 8.74
N ALA A 146 -1.20 3.96 7.77
CA ALA A 146 -1.23 4.45 6.38
C ALA A 146 -1.61 5.93 6.33
N ASN A 147 -0.86 6.73 5.57
CA ASN A 147 -1.25 8.13 5.29
C ASN A 147 -2.38 8.16 4.25
N ILE A 148 -2.33 7.24 3.28
CA ILE A 148 -3.33 7.06 2.24
C ILE A 148 -3.68 5.57 2.20
N VAL A 149 -4.97 5.26 2.32
CA VAL A 149 -5.50 3.92 2.01
C VAL A 149 -6.10 4.00 0.63
N TYR A 150 -5.39 3.46 -0.35
CA TYR A 150 -5.89 3.37 -1.71
C TYR A 150 -6.85 2.20 -1.82
N HIS A 151 -7.75 2.25 -2.80
CA HIS A 151 -8.83 1.26 -2.96
C HIS A 151 -9.70 1.06 -1.70
N ALA A 152 -9.77 2.05 -0.79
CA ALA A 152 -10.44 1.93 0.50
C ALA A 152 -11.88 1.40 0.40
N ALA A 153 -12.59 1.70 -0.69
CA ALA A 153 -13.93 1.18 -0.99
C ALA A 153 -14.03 0.75 -2.46
N GLY A 154 -14.91 -0.22 -2.75
CA GLY A 154 -15.27 -0.63 -4.11
C GLY A 154 -14.47 -1.79 -4.72
N TRP A 155 -13.28 -2.12 -4.19
CA TRP A 155 -12.44 -3.23 -4.69
C TRP A 155 -13.18 -4.58 -4.61
N LEU A 156 -13.21 -5.32 -5.72
CA LEU A 156 -13.76 -6.68 -5.81
C LEU A 156 -12.97 -7.49 -6.87
N GLU A 157 -13.13 -8.82 -6.88
CA GLU A 157 -12.52 -9.72 -7.88
C GLU A 157 -11.01 -9.55 -8.00
N GLY A 158 -10.32 -9.42 -6.87
CA GLY A 158 -8.87 -9.23 -6.87
C GLY A 158 -8.39 -7.94 -7.56
N GLY A 159 -9.27 -6.95 -7.70
CA GLY A 159 -8.98 -5.65 -8.31
C GLY A 159 -9.43 -5.54 -9.77
N LEU A 160 -10.09 -6.57 -10.31
CA LEU A 160 -10.63 -6.55 -11.67
C LEU A 160 -11.91 -5.73 -11.79
N CYS A 161 -12.67 -5.60 -10.70
CA CYS A 161 -13.97 -4.95 -10.69
C CYS A 161 -14.09 -3.87 -9.61
N ALA A 162 -14.81 -2.80 -9.95
CA ALA A 162 -15.32 -1.82 -9.00
C ALA A 162 -16.82 -2.03 -8.83
N SER A 163 -17.26 -2.50 -7.66
CA SER A 163 -18.69 -2.75 -7.36
C SER A 163 -19.28 -1.60 -6.55
N PHE A 164 -20.46 -1.12 -6.97
CA PHE A 164 -21.19 -0.07 -6.25
C PHE A 164 -21.65 -0.52 -4.86
N GLU A 165 -22.13 -1.75 -4.75
CA GLU A 165 -22.51 -2.36 -3.46
C GLU A 165 -21.30 -2.42 -2.54
N LYS A 166 -20.15 -2.83 -3.07
CA LYS A 166 -18.89 -2.89 -2.33
C LYS A 166 -18.34 -1.50 -1.99
N VAL A 167 -18.69 -0.45 -2.75
CA VAL A 167 -18.41 0.94 -2.35
C VAL A 167 -19.21 1.30 -1.10
N VAL A 168 -20.52 1.04 -1.08
CA VAL A 168 -21.38 1.35 0.09
C VAL A 168 -20.89 0.62 1.34
N ILE A 169 -20.61 -0.68 1.22
CA ILE A 169 -20.05 -1.49 2.33
C ILE A 169 -18.66 -0.97 2.72
N GLY A 170 -17.78 -0.78 1.73
CA GLY A 170 -16.39 -0.37 1.97
C GLY A 170 -16.25 1.01 2.60
N LEU A 171 -17.16 1.96 2.32
CA LEU A 171 -17.17 3.26 2.98
C LEU A 171 -17.41 3.14 4.49
N ARG A 172 -18.31 2.23 4.91
CA ARG A 172 -18.56 1.96 6.32
C ARG A 172 -17.33 1.34 6.99
N ASP A 173 -16.72 0.35 6.35
CA ASP A 173 -15.53 -0.34 6.87
C ASP A 173 -14.33 0.61 6.98
N ALA A 174 -14.10 1.43 5.95
CA ALA A 174 -13.05 2.43 5.94
C ALA A 174 -13.26 3.50 7.02
N ALA A 175 -14.50 3.95 7.24
CA ALA A 175 -14.83 4.89 8.31
C ALA A 175 -14.59 4.29 9.71
N ALA A 176 -14.88 3.00 9.90
CA ALA A 176 -14.57 2.30 11.15
C ALA A 176 -13.05 2.20 11.37
N ALA A 177 -12.29 1.82 10.34
CA ALA A 177 -10.83 1.77 10.39
C ALA A 177 -10.19 3.15 10.67
N GLY A 178 -10.76 4.22 10.11
CA GLY A 178 -10.33 5.60 10.37
C GLY A 178 -10.55 6.05 11.82
N ARG A 179 -11.70 5.70 12.42
CA ARG A 179 -11.99 5.95 13.85
C ARG A 179 -11.03 5.22 14.78
N LEU A 180 -10.68 3.98 14.46
CA LEU A 180 -9.68 3.22 15.22
C LEU A 180 -8.30 3.89 15.17
N SER A 181 -7.92 4.43 14.01
CA SER A 181 -6.64 5.13 13.84
C SER A 181 -6.58 6.44 14.65
N SER A 182 -7.66 7.21 14.68
CA SER A 182 -7.72 8.49 15.41
C SER A 182 -7.74 8.30 16.93
N ALA A 183 -8.46 7.28 17.43
CA ALA A 183 -8.49 6.93 18.85
C ALA A 183 -7.11 6.54 19.39
N GLY A 184 -6.28 5.87 18.58
CA GLY A 184 -4.91 5.53 18.94
C GLY A 184 -3.94 6.73 18.97
N ARG A 185 -4.23 7.79 18.21
CA ARG A 185 -3.43 9.03 18.18
C ARG A 185 -3.73 9.94 19.37
N SER A 186 -5.00 10.10 19.76
CA SER A 186 -5.37 10.98 20.87
C SER A 186 -4.78 10.53 22.22
N LYS A 187 -4.68 9.21 22.45
CA LYS A 187 -4.10 8.65 23.69
C LYS A 187 -2.57 8.83 23.82
N ARG A 188 -1.83 9.07 22.73
CA ARG A 188 -0.37 9.28 22.76
C ARG A 188 0.07 10.74 22.75
N GLY A 189 -0.87 11.67 22.53
CA GLY A 189 -0.60 13.12 22.56
C GLY A 189 -0.37 13.71 23.95
N GLY A 190 -0.41 12.90 25.02
CA GLY A 190 -0.34 13.36 26.40
C GLY A 190 1.04 13.35 27.08
N SER A 191 2.09 12.75 26.52
CA SER A 191 3.35 12.62 27.29
C SER A 191 4.68 12.47 26.55
N CYS A 192 4.75 12.41 25.21
CA CYS A 192 6.00 12.06 24.52
C CYS A 192 6.58 13.12 23.55
N CYS A 193 6.06 14.35 23.50
CA CYS A 193 6.54 15.38 22.57
C CYS A 193 7.14 16.61 23.28
N ARG A 194 7.94 16.41 24.33
CA ARG A 194 8.87 17.44 24.82
C ARG A 194 10.28 16.86 24.83
N GLY A 195 11.07 17.22 23.83
CA GLY A 195 12.49 16.85 23.75
C GLY A 195 13.02 16.86 22.32
N ASP A 196 13.10 18.05 21.73
CA ASP A 196 14.09 18.40 20.69
C ASP A 196 15.42 18.73 21.40
N PRO A 197 16.60 18.60 20.76
CA PRO A 197 16.97 19.27 19.49
C PRO A 197 17.08 18.35 18.26
#